data_AF-A0A2P7YRN6-F1
#
_entry.id   AF-A0A2P7YRN6-F1
#
_cell.length_a   1.000
_cell.length_b   1.000
_cell.length_c   1.000
_cell.angle_alpha   90.00
_cell.angle_beta   90.00
_cell.angle_gamma   90.00
#
_symmetry.space_group_name_H-M   'P 1'
#
loop_
_entity.id
_entity.type
_entity.pdbx_description
1 polymer ?
#
loop_
_entity_poly.entity_id
_entity_poly.type
_entity_poly.pdbx_seq_one_letter_code
_entity_poly.pdbx_strand_id
1 'polypeptide(L)'
;MSVYTASATAPVNIATLKYWGKRDKTLNLPTNSSISVTLDQQDLRTLTSAATSADFQKDNLWLNGKEEGIKGERTIACIKDLKRLRKELEDADSSLPKFSEWGVHIVSENNFPTAAGLASSAAGFAALVLAIAKLYKLPQLMSEISKIARKGSGSACRSLFGGYVAWEMGEAQDGLDSKAVEVAPVDHWPLMKAAILVVSDDKKDTPLTTGMQSTVATSDLFQYRIKEVVPKRFEEMKKAIQERDFEVFGDLTMKDSNSFHAVCLDSVPPIFYLNDTSKKIIKLIHKLNEQEGKIIAAYTFDAGPNAVIYYEEHNENKVLGLIHKYFHQVPGWDKVAHKKANFKDSDIEFDTEAYKGVSRIILTKIGPGPQDTNQALVNEQGLPK
;
A
#
# COMPACT_ATOMS: atom_id res chain seq x y z
N MET A 1 11.31 -11.45 -34.75
CA MET A 1 10.38 -12.39 -34.09
C MET A 1 9.28 -11.60 -33.38
N SER A 2 8.18 -12.24 -32.99
CA SER A 2 7.05 -11.56 -32.33
C SER A 2 7.38 -11.19 -30.89
N VAL A 3 7.07 -9.94 -30.50
CA VAL A 3 7.10 -9.50 -29.10
C VAL A 3 5.71 -9.68 -28.49
N TYR A 4 5.65 -10.33 -27.33
CA TYR A 4 4.41 -10.53 -26.57
C TYR A 4 4.39 -9.58 -25.39
N THR A 5 3.26 -8.95 -25.12
CA THR A 5 3.13 -7.93 -24.08
C THR A 5 1.88 -8.11 -23.24
N ALA A 6 1.95 -7.65 -21.99
CA ALA A 6 0.78 -7.47 -21.13
C ALA A 6 1.00 -6.27 -20.21
N SER A 7 -0.07 -5.55 -19.92
CA SER A 7 -0.04 -4.36 -19.06
C SER A 7 -1.06 -4.49 -17.94
N ALA A 8 -0.71 -3.95 -16.77
CA ALA A 8 -1.59 -3.92 -15.63
C ALA A 8 -1.38 -2.66 -14.80
N THR A 9 -2.44 -2.16 -14.20
CA THR A 9 -2.34 -1.17 -13.12
C THR A 9 -2.58 -1.84 -11.78
N ALA A 10 -1.83 -1.43 -10.74
CA ALA A 10 -2.07 -1.87 -9.37
C ALA A 10 -2.24 -0.66 -8.42
N PRO A 11 -3.14 -0.78 -7.44
CA PRO A 11 -3.41 0.27 -6.47
C PRO A 11 -2.37 0.33 -5.34
N VAL A 12 -2.30 1.49 -4.71
CA VAL A 12 -1.70 1.62 -3.37
C VAL A 12 -2.69 1.11 -2.32
N ASN A 13 -2.18 0.49 -1.25
CA ASN A 13 -2.97 0.17 -0.05
C ASN A 13 -2.35 0.84 1.18
N ILE A 14 -3.17 1.21 2.16
CA ILE A 14 -2.73 1.78 3.44
C ILE A 14 -3.20 0.88 4.58
N ALA A 15 -2.26 0.50 5.45
CA ALA A 15 -2.55 -0.42 6.55
C ALA A 15 -3.30 0.29 7.68
N THR A 16 -4.44 -0.27 8.10
CA THR A 16 -5.16 0.14 9.32
C THR A 16 -4.72 -0.69 10.52
N LEU A 17 -4.31 -1.94 10.28
CA LEU A 17 -3.60 -2.80 11.24
C LEU A 17 -2.21 -3.11 10.68
N LYS A 18 -1.17 -2.65 11.37
CA LYS A 18 0.17 -2.49 10.80
C LYS A 18 0.95 -3.78 10.70
N TYR A 19 1.57 -3.98 9.54
CA TYR A 19 2.67 -4.92 9.35
C TYR A 19 3.99 -4.24 9.76
N TRP A 20 4.65 -4.79 10.78
CA TRP A 20 5.98 -4.36 11.20
C TRP A 20 6.70 -5.56 11.83
N GLY A 21 7.83 -5.96 11.25
CA GLY A 21 8.65 -7.07 11.70
C GLY A 21 8.48 -8.33 10.85
N LYS A 22 9.59 -9.02 10.58
CA LYS A 22 9.61 -10.29 9.83
C LYS A 22 10.16 -11.42 10.69
N ARG A 23 9.42 -12.53 10.76
CA ARG A 23 9.92 -13.79 11.29
C ARG A 23 10.87 -14.50 10.31
N ASP A 24 10.66 -14.29 9.00
CA ASP A 24 11.55 -14.77 7.95
C ASP A 24 11.84 -13.66 6.92
N LYS A 25 13.12 -13.31 6.76
CA LYS A 25 13.58 -12.24 5.85
C LYS A 25 13.59 -12.67 4.39
N THR A 26 13.87 -13.94 4.12
CA THR A 26 14.03 -14.52 2.78
C THR A 26 12.68 -14.72 2.11
N LEU A 27 11.71 -15.23 2.87
CA LEU A 27 10.35 -15.48 2.41
C LEU A 27 9.41 -14.27 2.63
N ASN A 28 9.88 -13.21 3.29
CA ASN A 28 9.10 -12.07 3.78
C ASN A 28 7.89 -12.50 4.62
N LEU A 29 8.10 -13.41 5.58
CA LEU A 29 7.02 -13.83 6.49
C LEU A 29 6.91 -12.86 7.67
N PRO A 30 5.71 -12.35 7.98
CA PRO A 30 5.54 -11.30 8.98
C PRO A 30 5.48 -11.91 10.38
N THR A 31 5.72 -11.08 11.40
CA THR A 31 5.51 -11.46 12.81
C THR A 31 4.04 -11.47 13.23
N ASN A 32 3.18 -10.79 12.47
CA ASN A 32 1.75 -10.68 12.74
C ASN A 32 0.97 -10.44 11.43
N SER A 33 -0.32 -10.79 11.42
CA SER A 33 -1.22 -10.45 10.32
C SER A 33 -1.46 -8.93 10.25
N SER A 34 -1.90 -8.44 9.10
CA SER A 34 -2.16 -7.01 8.87
C SER A 34 -3.41 -6.81 8.01
N ILE A 35 -4.04 -5.65 8.12
CA ILE A 35 -5.23 -5.27 7.35
C ILE A 35 -5.00 -3.90 6.72
N SER A 36 -5.42 -3.73 5.48
CA SER A 36 -5.32 -2.47 4.73
C SER A 36 -6.59 -2.15 3.96
N VAL A 37 -6.77 -0.87 3.65
CA VAL A 37 -7.73 -0.40 2.65
C VAL A 37 -6.99 -0.10 1.35
N THR A 38 -7.47 -0.67 0.25
CA THR A 38 -6.99 -0.38 -1.10
C THR A 38 -7.54 0.96 -1.57
N LEU A 39 -6.69 1.81 -2.14
CA LEU A 39 -7.06 3.15 -2.61
C LEU A 39 -7.39 3.19 -4.10
N ASP A 40 -8.19 4.17 -4.52
CA ASP A 40 -8.62 4.33 -5.91
C ASP A 40 -7.44 4.60 -6.86
N GLN A 41 -7.38 3.82 -7.95
CA GLN A 41 -6.33 3.88 -8.97
C GLN A 41 -6.42 5.11 -9.87
N GLN A 42 -7.58 5.78 -9.91
CA GLN A 42 -7.67 7.10 -10.55
C GLN A 42 -6.73 8.11 -9.89
N ASP A 43 -6.38 7.86 -8.62
CA ASP A 43 -5.68 8.80 -7.78
C ASP A 43 -4.24 8.37 -7.56
N LEU A 44 -4.07 7.09 -7.20
CA LEU A 44 -2.78 6.50 -6.85
C LEU A 44 -2.67 5.11 -7.46
N ARG A 45 -1.85 4.98 -8.51
CA ARG A 45 -1.57 3.72 -9.19
C ARG A 45 -0.14 3.60 -9.67
N THR A 46 0.29 2.36 -9.78
CA THR A 46 1.44 1.97 -10.59
C THR A 46 0.94 1.32 -11.88
N LEU A 47 1.43 1.75 -13.03
CA LEU A 47 1.25 1.07 -14.32
C LEU A 47 2.53 0.31 -14.64
N THR A 48 2.40 -0.97 -14.96
CA THR A 48 3.52 -1.78 -15.44
C THR A 48 3.13 -2.48 -16.73
N SER A 49 4.05 -2.47 -17.70
CA SER A 49 3.98 -3.29 -18.91
C SER A 49 5.14 -4.26 -18.91
N ALA A 50 4.84 -5.54 -19.13
CA ALA A 50 5.81 -6.61 -19.29
C ALA A 50 5.82 -7.06 -20.76
N ALA A 51 7.01 -7.35 -21.28
CA ALA A 51 7.21 -7.85 -22.62
C ALA A 51 8.18 -9.04 -22.61
N THR A 52 7.98 -10.00 -23.51
CA THR A 52 8.92 -11.10 -23.74
C THR A 52 9.03 -11.44 -25.21
N SER A 53 10.21 -11.91 -25.62
CA SER A 53 10.53 -12.32 -26.99
C SER A 53 11.70 -13.30 -26.94
N ALA A 54 11.76 -14.21 -27.90
CA ALA A 54 12.91 -15.11 -28.08
C ALA A 54 14.24 -14.35 -28.33
N ASP A 55 14.16 -13.10 -28.77
CA ASP A 55 15.34 -12.22 -28.94
C ASP A 55 15.87 -11.66 -27.60
N PHE A 56 15.08 -11.70 -26.53
CA PHE A 56 15.47 -11.13 -25.23
C PHE A 56 16.34 -12.12 -24.46
N GLN A 57 17.63 -11.81 -24.33
CA GLN A 57 18.61 -12.68 -23.68
C GLN A 57 18.65 -12.55 -22.15
N LYS A 58 18.13 -11.44 -21.61
CA LYS A 58 18.15 -11.14 -20.17
C LYS A 58 16.87 -10.43 -19.75
N ASP A 59 16.53 -10.59 -18.48
CA ASP A 59 15.47 -9.79 -17.88
C ASP A 59 15.98 -8.34 -17.69
N ASN A 60 15.11 -7.35 -17.88
CA ASN A 60 15.45 -5.95 -17.66
C ASN A 60 14.27 -5.15 -17.06
N LEU A 61 14.59 -4.06 -16.35
CA LEU A 61 13.61 -3.21 -15.67
C LEU A 61 13.91 -1.73 -15.92
N TRP A 62 12.87 -1.01 -16.34
CA TRP A 62 12.84 0.45 -16.40
C TRP A 62 11.78 0.98 -15.44
N LEU A 63 12.15 1.96 -14.62
CA LEU A 63 11.26 2.61 -13.66
C LEU A 63 11.27 4.11 -13.89
N ASN A 64 10.10 4.69 -14.18
CA ASN A 64 9.92 6.12 -14.46
C ASN A 64 10.93 6.66 -15.51
N GLY A 65 11.09 5.92 -16.61
CA GLY A 65 11.97 6.28 -17.73
C GLY A 65 13.46 6.01 -17.53
N LYS A 66 13.89 5.48 -16.37
CA LYS A 66 15.30 5.13 -16.10
C LYS A 66 15.50 3.63 -16.12
N GLU A 67 16.57 3.17 -16.78
CA GLU A 67 16.99 1.77 -16.73
C GLU A 67 17.64 1.47 -15.38
N GLU A 68 16.99 0.63 -14.58
CA GLU A 68 17.49 0.20 -13.27
C GLU A 68 18.25 -1.13 -13.39
N GLY A 69 17.86 -1.96 -14.35
CA GLY A 69 18.25 -3.36 -14.41
C GLY A 69 17.61 -4.21 -13.32
N ILE A 70 17.70 -5.53 -13.45
CA ILE A 70 17.26 -6.46 -12.40
C ILE A 70 18.47 -6.87 -11.58
N LYS A 71 18.73 -6.09 -10.52
CA LYS A 71 19.86 -6.31 -9.59
C LYS A 71 19.43 -6.81 -8.21
N GLY A 72 18.17 -6.58 -7.84
CA GLY A 72 17.66 -6.93 -6.51
C GLY A 72 17.20 -8.38 -6.41
N GLU A 73 17.71 -9.10 -5.41
CA GLU A 73 17.35 -10.51 -5.11
C GLU A 73 15.82 -10.73 -5.04
N ARG A 74 15.09 -9.74 -4.51
CA ARG A 74 13.62 -9.78 -4.37
C ARG A 74 12.90 -9.82 -5.71
N THR A 75 13.33 -9.00 -6.67
CA THR A 75 12.76 -8.97 -8.03
C THR A 75 13.10 -10.24 -8.78
N ILE A 76 14.36 -10.70 -8.68
CA ILE A 76 14.82 -11.97 -9.25
C ILE A 76 13.98 -13.14 -8.73
N ALA A 77 13.74 -13.20 -7.41
CA ALA A 77 12.92 -14.25 -6.81
C ALA A 77 11.47 -14.25 -7.34
N CYS A 78 10.86 -13.07 -7.52
CA CYS A 78 9.51 -12.97 -8.08
C CYS A 78 9.46 -13.50 -9.52
N ILE A 79 10.39 -13.04 -10.37
CA ILE A 79 10.44 -13.45 -11.78
C ILE A 79 10.72 -14.95 -11.89
N LYS A 80 11.62 -15.49 -11.07
CA LYS A 80 11.92 -16.93 -11.02
C LYS A 80 10.68 -17.76 -10.67
N ASP A 81 9.92 -17.36 -9.66
CA ASP A 81 8.70 -18.08 -9.27
C ASP A 81 7.64 -18.01 -10.39
N LEU A 82 7.49 -16.86 -11.06
CA LEU A 82 6.56 -16.70 -12.18
C LEU A 82 6.98 -17.51 -13.42
N LYS A 83 8.28 -17.54 -13.74
CA LYS A 83 8.83 -18.38 -14.81
C LYS A 83 8.65 -19.86 -14.51
N ARG A 84 8.79 -20.29 -13.25
CA ARG A 84 8.50 -21.66 -12.83
C ARG A 84 7.04 -22.04 -13.10
N LEU A 85 6.08 -21.21 -12.68
CA LEU A 85 4.66 -21.46 -12.95
C LEU A 85 4.35 -21.47 -14.45
N ARG A 86 5.00 -20.61 -15.23
CA ARG A 86 4.87 -20.60 -16.69
C ARG A 86 5.44 -21.88 -17.32
N LYS A 87 6.59 -22.33 -16.84
CA LYS A 87 7.23 -23.58 -17.28
C LYS A 87 6.34 -24.79 -17.03
N GLU A 88 5.67 -24.86 -15.88
CA GLU A 88 4.70 -25.92 -15.57
C GLU A 88 3.59 -26.01 -16.64
N LEU A 89 3.11 -24.87 -17.16
CA LEU A 89 2.14 -24.85 -18.28
C LEU A 89 2.77 -25.33 -19.60
N GLU A 90 3.97 -24.86 -19.91
CA GLU A 90 4.70 -25.19 -21.16
C GLU A 90 5.18 -26.65 -21.21
N ASP A 91 5.41 -27.27 -20.06
CA ASP A 91 5.74 -28.70 -19.93
C ASP A 91 4.48 -29.57 -20.07
N ALA A 92 3.31 -29.06 -19.65
CA ALA A 92 2.02 -29.73 -19.82
C ALA A 92 1.45 -29.60 -21.25
N ASP A 93 1.78 -28.53 -21.97
CA ASP A 93 1.36 -28.27 -23.36
C ASP A 93 2.53 -27.76 -24.21
N SER A 94 3.11 -28.66 -25.02
CA SER A 94 4.25 -28.36 -25.88
C SER A 94 3.93 -27.39 -27.03
N SER A 95 2.65 -27.11 -27.31
CA SER A 95 2.26 -26.13 -28.33
C SER A 95 2.43 -24.68 -27.86
N LEU A 96 2.57 -24.46 -26.54
CA LEU A 96 2.74 -23.14 -25.97
C LEU A 96 4.13 -22.57 -26.28
N PRO A 97 4.23 -21.25 -26.59
CA PRO A 97 5.50 -20.56 -26.68
C PRO A 97 6.31 -20.69 -25.38
N LYS A 98 7.63 -20.84 -25.48
CA LYS A 98 8.57 -21.03 -24.36
C LYS A 98 8.94 -19.71 -23.66
N PHE A 99 7.94 -18.96 -23.23
CA PHE A 99 8.10 -17.69 -22.52
C PHE A 99 8.94 -17.84 -21.24
N SER A 100 8.88 -19.00 -20.57
CA SER A 100 9.67 -19.22 -19.34
C SER A 100 11.19 -19.17 -19.57
N GLU A 101 11.64 -19.44 -20.80
CA GLU A 101 13.06 -19.47 -21.19
C GLU A 101 13.57 -18.11 -21.69
N TRP A 102 12.66 -17.18 -22.01
CA TRP A 102 12.99 -15.90 -22.60
C TRP A 102 13.24 -14.82 -21.55
N GLY A 103 13.97 -13.78 -21.94
CA GLY A 103 14.10 -12.55 -21.15
C GLY A 103 12.75 -11.82 -21.04
N VAL A 104 12.54 -11.16 -19.90
CA VAL A 104 11.38 -10.30 -19.65
C VAL A 104 11.83 -8.85 -19.50
N HIS A 105 11.30 -7.98 -20.35
CA HIS A 105 11.46 -6.54 -20.23
C HIS A 105 10.27 -5.96 -19.48
N ILE A 106 10.52 -5.19 -18.43
CA ILE A 106 9.50 -4.63 -17.54
C ILE A 106 9.64 -3.11 -17.54
N VAL A 107 8.61 -2.39 -17.94
CA VAL A 107 8.58 -0.93 -17.89
C VAL A 107 7.47 -0.52 -16.94
N SER A 108 7.81 0.28 -15.92
CA SER A 108 6.88 0.68 -14.87
C SER A 108 6.92 2.18 -14.61
N GLU A 109 5.76 2.77 -14.31
CA GLU A 109 5.62 4.16 -13.90
C GLU A 109 4.60 4.31 -12.77
N ASN A 110 4.76 5.34 -11.93
CA ASN A 110 3.78 5.73 -10.92
C ASN A 110 3.17 7.09 -11.28
N ASN A 111 1.87 7.28 -11.07
CA ASN A 111 1.24 8.61 -11.21
C ASN A 111 1.38 9.48 -9.95
N PHE A 112 2.13 9.01 -8.96
CA PHE A 112 2.44 9.73 -7.72
C PHE A 112 3.97 9.80 -7.51
N PRO A 113 4.48 10.86 -6.84
CA PRO A 113 5.92 11.00 -6.66
C PRO A 113 6.49 9.84 -5.84
N THR A 114 7.52 9.17 -6.35
CA THR A 114 8.23 8.08 -5.63
C THR A 114 8.74 8.54 -4.26
N ALA A 115 9.11 9.81 -4.12
CA ALA A 115 9.59 10.42 -2.89
C ALA A 115 8.49 10.78 -1.87
N ALA A 116 7.20 10.74 -2.26
CA ALA A 116 6.10 11.14 -1.37
C ALA A 116 5.81 10.15 -0.24
N GLY A 117 6.57 9.05 -0.10
CA GLY A 117 6.40 8.11 1.01
C GLY A 117 5.15 7.22 0.94
N LEU A 118 4.38 7.27 -0.16
CA LEU A 118 3.09 6.59 -0.33
C LEU A 118 3.24 5.14 -0.80
N ALA A 119 3.88 4.28 0.02
CA ALA A 119 3.99 2.83 -0.19
C ALA A 119 4.32 2.40 -1.65
N SER A 120 5.14 3.16 -2.37
CA SER A 120 5.41 2.98 -3.81
C SER A 120 5.91 1.57 -4.17
N SER A 121 6.67 0.95 -3.28
CA SER A 121 7.14 -0.43 -3.47
C SER A 121 6.02 -1.48 -3.45
N ALA A 122 4.94 -1.27 -2.69
CA ALA A 122 3.85 -2.23 -2.59
C ALA A 122 3.07 -2.29 -3.90
N ALA A 123 2.62 -1.13 -4.40
CA ALA A 123 1.95 -1.02 -5.70
C ALA A 123 2.86 -1.48 -6.84
N GLY A 124 4.15 -1.12 -6.81
CA GLY A 124 5.11 -1.51 -7.84
C GLY A 124 5.33 -3.02 -7.96
N PHE A 125 5.56 -3.73 -6.84
CA PHE A 125 5.69 -5.19 -6.88
C PHE A 125 4.38 -5.90 -7.24
N ALA A 126 3.23 -5.37 -6.81
CA ALA A 126 1.93 -5.91 -7.19
C ALA A 126 1.69 -5.77 -8.71
N ALA A 127 1.96 -4.59 -9.29
CA ALA A 127 1.84 -4.34 -10.72
C ALA A 127 2.82 -5.19 -11.55
N LEU A 128 4.07 -5.32 -11.10
CA LEU A 128 5.07 -6.17 -11.73
C LEU A 128 4.63 -7.64 -11.78
N VAL A 129 4.27 -8.20 -10.62
CA VAL A 129 3.88 -9.61 -10.52
C VAL A 129 2.64 -9.87 -11.37
N LEU A 130 1.66 -8.95 -11.36
CA LEU A 130 0.45 -9.12 -12.15
C LEU A 130 0.69 -8.98 -13.66
N ALA A 131 1.48 -7.99 -14.10
CA ALA A 131 1.76 -7.81 -15.53
C ALA A 131 2.45 -9.06 -16.11
N ILE A 132 3.40 -9.64 -15.37
CA ILE A 132 4.07 -10.88 -15.78
C ILE A 132 3.12 -12.09 -15.69
N ALA A 133 2.31 -12.21 -14.64
CA ALA A 133 1.33 -13.29 -14.53
C ALA A 133 0.33 -13.27 -15.69
N LYS A 134 -0.13 -12.08 -16.10
CA LYS A 134 -0.97 -11.88 -17.29
C LYS A 134 -0.24 -12.23 -18.58
N LEU A 135 0.99 -11.75 -18.76
CA LEU A 135 1.84 -12.08 -19.92
C LEU A 135 1.98 -13.60 -20.10
N TYR A 136 2.17 -14.30 -18.98
CA TYR A 136 2.34 -15.74 -18.94
C TYR A 136 1.04 -16.54 -18.94
N LYS A 137 -0.12 -15.86 -18.88
CA LYS A 137 -1.45 -16.46 -18.81
C LYS A 137 -1.57 -17.48 -17.67
N LEU A 138 -1.03 -17.11 -16.52
CA LEU A 138 -1.01 -17.95 -15.32
C LEU A 138 -2.44 -18.18 -14.79
N PRO A 139 -2.87 -19.43 -14.53
CA PRO A 139 -4.23 -19.74 -14.08
C PRO A 139 -4.42 -19.58 -12.56
N GLN A 140 -3.36 -19.28 -11.81
CA GLN A 140 -3.41 -19.21 -10.35
C GLN A 140 -4.32 -18.07 -9.88
N LEU A 141 -5.08 -18.34 -8.82
CA LEU A 141 -5.89 -17.33 -8.13
C LEU A 141 -5.02 -16.20 -7.58
N MET A 142 -5.58 -15.00 -7.45
CA MET A 142 -4.86 -13.83 -6.93
C MET A 142 -4.24 -14.04 -5.54
N SER A 143 -4.89 -14.84 -4.68
CA SER A 143 -4.34 -15.19 -3.36
C SER A 143 -3.05 -16.00 -3.48
N GLU A 144 -2.95 -16.90 -4.46
CA GLU A 144 -1.73 -17.68 -4.71
C GLU A 144 -0.63 -16.83 -5.34
N ILE A 145 -0.99 -15.96 -6.29
CA ILE A 145 -0.09 -14.94 -6.86
C ILE A 145 0.44 -13.98 -5.78
N SER A 146 -0.36 -13.72 -4.73
CA SER A 146 0.03 -12.85 -3.62
C SER A 146 1.23 -13.34 -2.83
N LYS A 147 1.50 -14.65 -2.81
CA LYS A 147 2.70 -15.22 -2.20
C LYS A 147 3.97 -14.78 -2.92
N ILE A 148 3.90 -14.64 -4.24
CA ILE A 148 5.02 -14.14 -5.05
C ILE A 148 5.21 -12.64 -4.79
N ALA A 149 4.13 -11.85 -4.83
CA ALA A 149 4.20 -10.41 -4.51
C ALA A 149 4.76 -10.15 -3.10
N ARG A 150 4.37 -10.96 -2.10
CA ARG A 150 4.91 -10.94 -0.73
C ARG A 150 6.43 -11.06 -0.71
N LYS A 151 7.02 -12.00 -1.46
CA LYS A 151 8.48 -12.19 -1.55
C LYS A 151 9.20 -10.98 -2.15
N GLY A 152 8.55 -10.25 -3.06
CA GLY A 152 9.06 -8.99 -3.60
C GLY A 152 9.05 -7.85 -2.58
N SER A 153 7.86 -7.58 -2.04
CA SER A 153 7.63 -6.61 -0.98
C SER A 153 6.43 -7.08 -0.15
N GLY A 154 6.62 -7.32 1.15
CA GLY A 154 5.60 -7.97 1.99
C GLY A 154 4.19 -7.38 1.80
N SER A 155 4.03 -6.06 1.92
CA SER A 155 2.74 -5.38 1.77
C SER A 155 2.18 -5.34 0.34
N ALA A 156 2.95 -5.71 -0.68
CA ALA A 156 2.48 -5.80 -2.06
C ALA A 156 1.41 -6.89 -2.24
N CYS A 157 1.44 -7.95 -1.43
CA CYS A 157 0.43 -9.01 -1.49
C CYS A 157 -1.00 -8.46 -1.33
N ARG A 158 -1.19 -7.45 -0.46
CA ARG A 158 -2.49 -6.82 -0.22
C ARG A 158 -2.98 -5.96 -1.38
N SER A 159 -2.07 -5.43 -2.21
CA SER A 159 -2.42 -4.65 -3.39
C SER A 159 -2.94 -5.50 -4.56
N LEU A 160 -3.04 -6.83 -4.41
CA LEU A 160 -3.66 -7.69 -5.43
C LEU A 160 -5.18 -7.80 -5.30
N PHE A 161 -5.77 -7.19 -4.27
CA PHE A 161 -7.21 -7.15 -4.03
C PHE A 161 -7.70 -5.71 -3.84
N GLY A 162 -8.99 -5.51 -4.11
CA GLY A 162 -9.68 -4.25 -3.83
C GLY A 162 -10.26 -4.21 -2.43
N GLY A 163 -10.88 -3.09 -2.09
CA GLY A 163 -11.65 -2.97 -0.87
C GLY A 163 -10.78 -3.07 0.39
N TYR A 164 -11.11 -4.01 1.26
CA TYR A 164 -10.43 -4.28 2.52
C TYR A 164 -9.70 -5.61 2.43
N VAL A 165 -8.40 -5.59 2.71
CA VAL A 165 -7.54 -6.74 2.42
C VAL A 165 -6.72 -7.09 3.65
N ALA A 166 -6.76 -8.36 4.03
CA ALA A 166 -5.91 -8.92 5.06
C ALA A 166 -4.69 -9.57 4.41
N TRP A 167 -3.54 -9.44 5.06
CA TRP A 167 -2.42 -10.36 4.88
C TRP A 167 -2.35 -11.24 6.11
N GLU A 168 -2.68 -12.52 5.93
CA GLU A 168 -2.58 -13.54 6.96
C GLU A 168 -1.12 -13.93 7.15
N MET A 169 -0.66 -13.94 8.40
CA MET A 169 0.74 -14.21 8.67
C MET A 169 1.15 -15.64 8.32
N GLY A 170 0.22 -16.59 8.35
CA GLY A 170 0.51 -18.02 8.20
C GLY A 170 1.34 -18.58 9.36
N GLU A 171 1.35 -19.90 9.48
CA GLU A 171 2.08 -20.68 10.48
C GLU A 171 3.12 -21.58 9.82
N ALA A 172 2.93 -21.95 8.55
CA ALA A 172 3.85 -22.81 7.83
C ALA A 172 5.22 -22.15 7.62
N GLN A 173 6.28 -22.94 7.77
CA GLN A 173 7.67 -22.48 7.62
C GLN A 173 8.04 -22.20 6.16
N ASP A 174 7.41 -22.90 5.22
CA ASP A 174 7.54 -22.64 3.78
C ASP A 174 6.75 -21.40 3.32
N GLY A 175 5.91 -20.85 4.19
CA GLY A 175 5.09 -19.69 3.94
C GLY A 175 3.98 -19.91 2.91
N LEU A 176 3.55 -21.15 2.65
CA LEU A 176 2.50 -21.43 1.66
C LEU A 176 1.11 -20.93 2.08
N ASP A 177 0.92 -20.68 3.38
CA ASP A 177 -0.30 -20.16 4.00
C ASP A 177 -0.23 -18.66 4.32
N SER A 178 0.93 -18.01 4.19
CA SER A 178 1.06 -16.56 4.38
C SER A 178 0.70 -15.81 3.11
N LYS A 179 -0.57 -15.41 2.97
CA LYS A 179 -1.09 -14.80 1.73
C LYS A 179 -2.10 -13.72 2.01
N ALA A 180 -2.40 -12.93 0.96
CA ALA A 180 -3.46 -11.95 1.02
C ALA A 180 -4.82 -12.60 0.75
N VAL A 181 -5.82 -12.13 1.49
CA VAL A 181 -7.23 -12.51 1.36
C VAL A 181 -8.10 -11.26 1.42
N GLU A 182 -9.18 -11.25 0.66
CA GLU A 182 -10.18 -10.19 0.74
C GLU A 182 -10.95 -10.33 2.05
N VAL A 183 -10.98 -9.26 2.85
CA VAL A 183 -11.88 -9.15 4.01
C VAL A 183 -13.25 -8.75 3.53
N ALA A 184 -13.33 -7.70 2.71
CA ALA A 184 -14.56 -7.26 2.09
C ALA A 184 -14.28 -6.51 0.78
N PRO A 185 -15.13 -6.69 -0.26
CA PRO A 185 -14.96 -5.99 -1.53
C PRO A 185 -15.27 -4.50 -1.40
N VAL A 186 -14.93 -3.72 -2.43
CA VAL A 186 -15.21 -2.27 -2.49
C VAL A 186 -16.69 -1.96 -2.24
N ASP A 187 -17.57 -2.72 -2.88
CA ASP A 187 -19.02 -2.51 -2.83
C ASP A 187 -19.63 -2.85 -1.46
N HIS A 188 -18.87 -3.53 -0.60
CA HIS A 188 -19.33 -3.79 0.77
C HIS A 188 -19.37 -2.50 1.59
N TRP A 189 -18.38 -1.62 1.47
CA TRP A 189 -18.38 -0.34 2.21
C TRP A 189 -17.81 0.80 1.35
N PRO A 190 -18.54 1.20 0.29
CA PRO A 190 -18.03 2.11 -0.74
C PRO A 190 -17.92 3.56 -0.27
N LEU A 191 -18.50 3.89 0.88
CA LEU A 191 -18.52 5.24 1.45
C LEU A 191 -17.18 5.66 2.08
N MET A 192 -16.22 4.75 2.21
CA MET A 192 -14.92 5.02 2.82
C MET A 192 -14.06 5.94 1.94
N LYS A 193 -13.69 7.09 2.49
CA LYS A 193 -12.82 8.10 1.87
C LYS A 193 -11.53 8.26 2.65
N ALA A 194 -10.50 8.79 1.97
CA ALA A 194 -9.22 9.10 2.59
C ALA A 194 -8.68 10.46 2.14
N ALA A 195 -8.22 11.26 3.10
CA ALA A 195 -7.43 12.45 2.85
C ALA A 195 -5.99 12.21 3.30
N ILE A 196 -5.04 12.29 2.37
CA ILE A 196 -3.62 12.10 2.65
C ILE A 196 -2.96 13.47 2.72
N LEU A 197 -2.37 13.80 3.85
CA LEU A 197 -1.57 15.00 4.06
C LEU A 197 -0.10 14.60 3.92
N VAL A 198 0.51 14.99 2.81
CA VAL A 198 1.93 14.70 2.50
C VAL A 198 2.79 15.68 3.27
N VAL A 199 3.33 15.22 4.40
CA VAL A 199 4.12 16.03 5.33
C VAL A 199 5.55 16.15 4.80
N SER A 200 6.09 17.37 4.81
CA SER A 200 7.48 17.63 4.44
C SER A 200 8.42 16.86 5.37
N ASP A 201 9.33 16.10 4.79
CA ASP A 201 10.28 15.25 5.50
C ASP A 201 11.70 15.63 5.06
N ASP A 202 12.50 16.12 6.00
CA ASP A 202 13.92 16.39 5.79
C ASP A 202 14.67 15.04 5.81
N LYS A 203 14.53 14.28 4.71
CA LYS A 203 15.06 12.92 4.47
C LYS A 203 14.50 11.82 5.39
N LYS A 204 14.24 10.66 4.77
CA LYS A 204 13.93 9.42 5.49
C LYS A 204 15.15 8.91 6.25
N ASP A 205 15.16 9.06 7.57
CA ASP A 205 16.31 8.66 8.40
C ASP A 205 16.48 7.14 8.58
N THR A 206 15.45 6.30 8.37
CA THR A 206 15.59 4.84 8.50
C THR A 206 14.76 4.05 7.49
N PRO A 207 15.41 3.25 6.59
CA PRO A 207 14.71 2.36 5.68
C PRO A 207 13.83 1.34 6.43
N LEU A 208 12.63 1.08 5.90
CA LEU A 208 11.64 0.15 6.49
C LEU A 208 12.23 -1.22 6.90
N THR A 209 13.01 -1.85 6.01
CA THR A 209 13.54 -3.20 6.24
C THR A 209 14.52 -3.25 7.41
N THR A 210 15.38 -2.23 7.55
CA THR A 210 16.34 -2.16 8.65
C THR A 210 15.64 -1.76 9.95
N GLY A 211 14.72 -0.79 9.87
CA GLY A 211 13.94 -0.34 11.03
C GLY A 211 13.12 -1.48 11.66
N MET A 212 12.36 -2.22 10.85
CA MET A 212 11.49 -3.28 11.40
C MET A 212 12.26 -4.43 12.04
N GLN A 213 13.45 -4.74 11.52
CA GLN A 213 14.27 -5.81 12.10
C GLN A 213 15.06 -5.33 13.32
N SER A 214 15.37 -4.03 13.42
CA SER A 214 15.84 -3.44 14.67
C SER A 214 14.76 -3.54 15.75
N THR A 215 13.51 -3.15 15.46
CA THR A 215 12.40 -3.31 16.41
C THR A 215 12.22 -4.76 16.86
N VAL A 216 12.22 -5.72 15.94
CA VAL A 216 12.13 -7.16 16.28
C VAL A 216 13.26 -7.57 17.23
N ALA A 217 14.46 -7.04 17.05
CA ALA A 217 15.64 -7.42 17.81
C ALA A 217 15.76 -6.72 19.17
N THR A 218 15.20 -5.51 19.32
CA THR A 218 15.55 -4.64 20.46
C THR A 218 14.37 -4.07 21.24
N SER A 219 13.14 -4.09 20.71
CA SER A 219 11.98 -3.52 21.42
C SER A 219 11.38 -4.54 22.38
N ASP A 220 11.37 -4.20 23.67
CA ASP A 220 10.75 -5.00 24.73
C ASP A 220 9.22 -5.04 24.58
N LEU A 221 8.62 -3.94 24.12
CA LEU A 221 7.17 -3.85 23.90
C LEU A 221 6.68 -4.66 22.70
N PHE A 222 7.56 -4.92 21.73
CA PHE A 222 7.18 -5.52 20.45
C PHE A 222 6.66 -6.95 20.60
N GLN A 223 7.22 -7.76 21.50
CA GLN A 223 6.78 -9.13 21.73
C GLN A 223 5.33 -9.19 22.23
N TYR A 224 4.96 -8.31 23.16
CA TYR A 224 3.58 -8.21 23.63
C TYR A 224 2.65 -7.73 22.52
N ARG A 225 3.08 -6.75 21.70
CA ARG A 225 2.30 -6.28 20.55
C ARG A 225 1.92 -7.43 19.61
N ILE A 226 2.89 -8.25 19.19
CA ILE A 226 2.63 -9.31 18.19
C ILE A 226 1.89 -10.53 18.74
N LYS A 227 2.03 -10.83 20.05
CA LYS A 227 1.38 -11.99 20.68
C LYS A 227 -0.02 -11.69 21.21
N GLU A 228 -0.21 -10.50 21.79
CA GLU A 228 -1.42 -10.21 22.58
C GLU A 228 -2.30 -9.11 21.98
N VAL A 229 -1.69 -8.12 21.32
CA VAL A 229 -2.43 -6.94 20.83
C VAL A 229 -2.95 -7.16 19.43
N VAL A 230 -2.06 -7.50 18.48
CA VAL A 230 -2.44 -7.59 17.06
C VAL A 230 -3.44 -8.72 16.78
N PRO A 231 -3.32 -9.94 17.34
CA PRO A 231 -4.29 -11.00 17.06
C PRO A 231 -5.73 -10.61 17.46
N LYS A 232 -5.91 -9.94 18.61
CA LYS A 232 -7.23 -9.44 19.06
C LYS A 232 -7.75 -8.36 18.12
N ARG A 233 -6.92 -7.36 17.81
CA ARG A 233 -7.28 -6.27 16.89
C ARG A 233 -7.57 -6.76 15.47
N PHE A 234 -6.93 -7.84 15.02
CA PHE A 234 -7.14 -8.41 13.69
C PHE A 234 -8.58 -8.91 13.54
N GLU A 235 -9.08 -9.66 14.52
CA GLU A 235 -10.47 -10.13 14.52
C GLU A 235 -11.48 -9.00 14.76
N GLU A 236 -11.19 -8.08 15.69
CA GLU A 236 -12.05 -6.91 15.93
C GLU A 236 -12.16 -6.00 14.69
N MET A 237 -11.04 -5.75 13.99
CA MET A 237 -11.01 -4.95 12.77
C MET A 237 -11.76 -5.63 11.62
N LYS A 238 -11.59 -6.95 11.43
CA LYS A 238 -12.37 -7.71 10.45
C LYS A 238 -13.87 -7.59 10.73
N LYS A 239 -14.26 -7.76 11.99
CA LYS A 239 -15.66 -7.62 12.41
C LYS A 239 -16.20 -6.21 12.13
N ALA A 240 -15.46 -5.17 12.51
CA ALA A 240 -15.85 -3.78 12.26
C ALA A 240 -16.03 -3.48 10.77
N ILE A 241 -15.16 -4.03 9.90
CA ILE A 241 -15.31 -3.93 8.44
C ILE A 241 -16.57 -4.63 7.96
N GLN A 242 -16.84 -5.85 8.43
CA GLN A 242 -18.05 -6.60 8.05
C GLN A 242 -19.33 -5.89 8.48
N GLU A 243 -19.33 -5.31 9.68
CA GLU A 243 -20.50 -4.62 10.26
C GLU A 243 -20.61 -3.15 9.83
N ARG A 244 -19.62 -2.63 9.08
CA ARG A 244 -19.51 -1.20 8.69
C ARG A 244 -19.53 -0.27 9.90
N ASP A 245 -18.91 -0.71 10.99
CA ASP A 245 -18.79 0.05 12.23
C ASP A 245 -17.59 0.99 12.14
N PHE A 246 -17.84 2.24 11.71
CA PHE A 246 -16.80 3.24 11.56
C PHE A 246 -16.16 3.63 12.89
N GLU A 247 -16.90 3.61 14.00
CA GLU A 247 -16.37 4.03 15.29
C GLU A 247 -15.33 3.02 15.78
N VAL A 248 -15.64 1.72 15.72
CA VAL A 248 -14.67 0.65 16.05
C VAL A 248 -13.53 0.62 15.05
N PHE A 249 -13.81 0.71 13.74
CA PHE A 249 -12.77 0.77 12.70
C PHE A 249 -11.79 1.93 12.95
N GLY A 250 -12.33 3.12 13.25
CA GLY A 250 -11.56 4.33 13.45
C GLY A 250 -10.72 4.29 14.72
N ASP A 251 -11.30 3.83 15.83
CA ASP A 251 -10.60 3.64 17.10
C ASP A 251 -9.42 2.67 16.95
N LEU A 252 -9.67 1.49 16.36
CA LEU A 252 -8.63 0.49 16.13
C LEU A 252 -7.52 1.00 15.20
N THR A 253 -7.90 1.70 14.13
CA THR A 253 -6.94 2.29 13.18
C THR A 253 -5.99 3.28 13.86
N MET A 254 -6.53 4.18 14.68
CA MET A 254 -5.73 5.18 15.41
C MET A 254 -4.86 4.51 16.49
N LYS A 255 -5.44 3.58 17.27
CA LYS A 255 -4.72 2.83 18.31
C LYS A 255 -3.60 1.97 17.74
N ASP A 256 -3.78 1.37 16.57
CA ASP A 256 -2.75 0.55 15.96
C ASP A 256 -1.65 1.35 15.27
N SER A 257 -2.00 2.48 14.64
CA SER A 257 -1.02 3.47 14.20
C SER A 257 -0.12 3.90 15.37
N ASN A 258 -0.71 4.32 16.49
CA ASN A 258 0.04 4.74 17.67
C ASN A 258 0.91 3.61 18.24
N SER A 259 0.37 2.39 18.35
CA SER A 259 1.10 1.25 18.89
C SER A 259 2.26 0.81 18.00
N PHE A 260 2.14 0.94 16.67
CA PHE A 260 3.26 0.78 15.75
C PHE A 260 4.36 1.81 15.99
N HIS A 261 4.03 3.10 16.09
CA HIS A 261 5.03 4.14 16.35
C HIS A 261 5.62 4.05 17.77
N ALA A 262 4.90 3.48 18.74
CA ALA A 262 5.41 3.20 20.07
C ALA A 262 6.51 2.12 20.06
N VAL A 263 6.36 1.02 19.31
CA VAL A 263 7.42 0.00 19.21
C VAL A 263 8.62 0.49 18.38
N CYS A 264 8.40 1.43 17.45
CA CYS A 264 9.50 2.15 16.79
C CYS A 264 10.29 3.00 17.79
N LEU A 265 9.61 3.75 18.66
CA LEU A 265 10.24 4.54 19.71
C LEU A 265 10.99 3.68 20.74
N ASP A 266 10.47 2.49 21.04
CA ASP A 266 11.06 1.50 21.95
C ASP A 266 12.23 0.70 21.32
N SER A 267 12.55 0.94 20.05
CA SER A 267 13.70 0.30 19.39
C SER A 267 15.03 0.93 19.84
N VAL A 268 16.15 0.24 19.60
CA VAL A 268 17.49 0.71 19.97
C VAL A 268 18.40 0.70 18.74
N PRO A 269 18.84 1.88 18.23
CA PRO A 269 18.41 3.22 18.64
C PRO A 269 16.91 3.47 18.32
N PRO A 270 16.26 4.45 18.99
CA PRO A 270 14.86 4.78 18.74
C PRO A 270 14.62 5.21 17.29
N ILE A 271 13.48 4.78 16.74
CA ILE A 271 13.07 5.12 15.38
C ILE A 271 11.95 6.15 15.46
N PHE A 272 12.19 7.33 14.88
CA PHE A 272 11.21 8.41 14.79
C PHE A 272 10.70 8.57 13.37
N TYR A 273 9.43 8.26 13.15
CA TYR A 273 8.74 8.53 11.89
C TYR A 273 7.78 9.73 11.99
N LEU A 274 7.17 9.93 13.16
CA LEU A 274 6.25 11.05 13.38
C LEU A 274 7.04 12.30 13.75
N ASN A 275 6.78 13.39 13.02
CA ASN A 275 7.30 14.71 13.36
C ASN A 275 6.21 15.56 14.04
N ASP A 276 6.53 16.81 14.33
CA ASP A 276 5.60 17.70 15.05
C ASP A 276 4.35 18.03 14.22
N THR A 277 4.46 18.09 12.89
CA THR A 277 3.30 18.22 12.00
C THR A 277 2.38 16.99 12.13
N SER A 278 2.93 15.78 12.16
CA SER A 278 2.17 14.56 12.40
C SER A 278 1.39 14.63 13.73
N LYS A 279 2.07 15.03 14.82
CA LYS A 279 1.46 15.18 16.15
C LYS A 279 0.37 16.27 16.18
N LYS A 280 0.56 17.38 15.46
CA LYS A 280 -0.45 18.43 15.29
C LYS A 280 -1.69 17.87 14.60
N ILE A 281 -1.54 17.10 13.52
CA ILE A 281 -2.67 16.47 12.81
C ILE A 281 -3.41 15.48 13.73
N ILE A 282 -2.70 14.66 14.52
CA ILE A 282 -3.32 13.79 15.53
C ILE A 282 -4.23 14.58 16.47
N LYS A 283 -3.73 15.69 17.03
CA LYS A 283 -4.51 16.55 17.93
C LYS A 283 -5.75 17.13 17.23
N LEU A 284 -5.61 17.56 15.97
CA LEU A 284 -6.72 18.12 15.20
C LEU A 284 -7.86 17.12 15.02
N ILE A 285 -7.53 15.86 14.68
CA ILE A 285 -8.53 14.81 14.49
C ILE A 285 -9.21 14.41 15.80
N HIS A 286 -8.47 14.37 16.92
CA HIS A 286 -9.09 14.15 18.24
C HIS A 286 -10.08 15.26 18.60
N LYS A 287 -9.70 16.54 18.41
CA LYS A 287 -10.61 17.67 18.63
C LYS A 287 -11.87 17.58 17.76
N LEU A 288 -11.73 17.14 16.50
CA LEU A 288 -12.88 16.94 15.61
C LEU A 288 -13.83 15.89 16.14
N ASN A 289 -13.31 14.72 16.52
CA ASN A 289 -14.13 13.64 17.05
C ASN A 289 -14.79 14.03 18.38
N GLU A 290 -14.10 14.79 19.24
CA GLU A 290 -14.63 15.33 20.50
C GLU A 290 -15.79 16.31 20.25
N GLN A 291 -15.62 17.28 19.34
CA GLN A 291 -16.69 18.23 18.98
C GLN A 291 -17.94 17.50 18.47
N GLU A 292 -17.76 16.42 17.72
CA GLU A 292 -18.86 15.65 17.13
C GLU A 292 -19.45 14.60 18.07
N GLY A 293 -18.84 14.39 19.24
CA GLY A 293 -19.27 13.42 20.25
C GLY A 293 -19.11 11.95 19.83
N LYS A 294 -18.44 11.68 18.71
CA LYS A 294 -18.19 10.33 18.18
C LYS A 294 -17.04 10.35 17.16
N ILE A 295 -16.51 9.17 16.85
CA ILE A 295 -15.43 9.05 15.86
C ILE A 295 -16.02 9.22 14.44
N ILE A 296 -15.67 10.31 13.76
CA ILE A 296 -16.03 10.57 12.36
C ILE A 296 -14.82 10.64 11.42
N ALA A 297 -13.62 10.73 11.98
CA ALA A 297 -12.36 10.68 11.27
C ALA A 297 -11.32 9.87 12.04
N ALA A 298 -10.50 9.10 11.32
CA ALA A 298 -9.47 8.24 11.90
C ALA A 298 -8.13 8.45 11.18
N TYR A 299 -7.11 8.86 11.93
CA TYR A 299 -5.78 9.01 11.38
C TYR A 299 -5.00 7.69 11.40
N THR A 300 -4.07 7.54 10.46
CA THR A 300 -3.05 6.50 10.49
C THR A 300 -1.77 6.99 9.82
N PHE A 301 -0.63 6.49 10.29
CA PHE A 301 0.69 6.85 9.81
C PHE A 301 1.50 5.57 9.54
N ASP A 302 2.16 5.50 8.38
CA ASP A 302 3.10 4.42 8.05
C ASP A 302 4.53 4.82 8.47
N ALA A 303 5.57 4.25 7.83
CA ALA A 303 6.97 4.57 8.10
C ALA A 303 7.39 5.92 7.50
N GLY A 304 6.79 6.99 8.04
CA GLY A 304 7.06 8.39 7.71
C GLY A 304 6.01 9.33 8.31
N PRO A 305 6.17 10.65 8.12
CA PRO A 305 5.35 11.63 8.82
C PRO A 305 3.98 11.89 8.18
N ASN A 306 3.72 11.34 6.99
CA ASN A 306 2.47 11.53 6.26
C ASN A 306 1.27 11.01 7.02
N ALA A 307 0.23 11.84 7.14
CA ALA A 307 -1.03 11.43 7.73
C ALA A 307 -1.98 10.92 6.64
N VAL A 308 -2.62 9.79 6.89
CA VAL A 308 -3.80 9.34 6.14
C VAL A 308 -5.01 9.43 7.07
N ILE A 309 -6.02 10.20 6.67
CA ILE A 309 -7.24 10.41 7.45
C ILE A 309 -8.39 9.70 6.75
N TYR A 310 -8.90 8.64 7.34
CA TYR A 310 -10.12 7.96 6.90
C TYR A 310 -11.36 8.65 7.46
N TYR A 311 -12.42 8.69 6.65
CA TYR A 311 -13.74 9.18 7.02
C TYR A 311 -14.78 8.61 6.06
N GLU A 312 -16.04 8.57 6.48
CA GLU A 312 -17.14 8.21 5.57
C GLU A 312 -17.64 9.42 4.79
N GLU A 313 -18.09 9.21 3.55
CA GLU A 313 -18.56 10.25 2.64
C GLU A 313 -19.58 11.21 3.25
N HIS A 314 -20.50 10.72 4.08
CA HIS A 314 -21.51 11.57 4.72
C HIS A 314 -20.91 12.56 5.75
N ASN A 315 -19.69 12.31 6.24
CA ASN A 315 -18.93 13.21 7.11
C ASN A 315 -17.94 14.10 6.34
N GLU A 316 -17.84 13.97 5.01
CA GLU A 316 -16.87 14.68 4.16
C GLU A 316 -16.85 16.19 4.43
N ASN A 317 -18.02 16.83 4.49
CA ASN A 317 -18.11 18.28 4.68
C ASN A 317 -17.60 18.76 6.06
N LYS A 318 -17.68 17.91 7.09
CA LYS A 318 -17.15 18.23 8.44
C LYS A 318 -15.64 18.03 8.47
N VAL A 319 -15.19 16.87 7.99
CA VAL A 319 -13.76 16.49 8.00
C VAL A 319 -12.95 17.40 7.07
N LEU A 320 -13.36 17.54 5.82
CA LEU A 320 -12.68 18.41 4.87
C LEU A 320 -12.91 19.89 5.16
N GLY A 321 -14.00 20.28 5.82
CA GLY A 321 -14.19 21.65 6.26
C GLY A 321 -13.13 22.08 7.26
N LEU A 322 -12.91 21.27 8.30
CA LEU A 322 -11.84 21.53 9.28
C LEU A 322 -10.45 21.48 8.64
N ILE A 323 -10.15 20.47 7.82
CA ILE A 323 -8.85 20.38 7.15
C ILE A 323 -8.66 21.55 6.18
N HIS A 324 -9.68 21.95 5.42
CA HIS A 324 -9.57 23.08 4.50
C HIS A 324 -9.33 24.40 5.25
N LYS A 325 -9.99 24.63 6.40
CA LYS A 325 -9.76 25.81 7.24
C LYS A 325 -8.27 26.05 7.50
N TYR A 326 -7.54 24.99 7.89
CA TYR A 326 -6.12 25.08 8.25
C TYR A 326 -5.14 24.78 7.13
N PHE A 327 -5.56 24.11 6.05
CA PHE A 327 -4.67 23.63 4.99
C PHE A 327 -5.09 24.08 3.56
N HIS A 328 -5.95 25.09 3.42
CA HIS A 328 -6.39 25.61 2.10
C HIS A 328 -5.24 26.13 1.22
N GLN A 329 -4.12 26.55 1.80
CA GLN A 329 -2.93 27.01 1.08
C GLN A 329 -2.12 25.85 0.45
N VAL A 330 -2.34 24.62 0.91
CA VAL A 330 -1.67 23.42 0.40
C VAL A 330 -2.32 22.99 -0.91
N PRO A 331 -1.56 22.64 -1.97
CA PRO A 331 -2.13 22.17 -3.23
C PRO A 331 -2.81 20.80 -3.08
N GLY A 332 -3.81 20.51 -3.94
CA GLY A 332 -4.49 19.20 -4.00
C GLY A 332 -6.00 19.19 -3.74
N TRP A 333 -6.63 20.37 -3.72
CA TRP A 333 -8.07 20.52 -3.47
C TRP A 333 -8.95 20.46 -4.72
N ASP A 334 -8.38 20.24 -5.90
CA ASP A 334 -9.06 20.40 -7.21
C ASP A 334 -10.32 19.55 -7.33
N LYS A 335 -10.28 18.31 -6.83
CA LYS A 335 -11.40 17.36 -6.88
C LYS A 335 -12.63 17.80 -6.11
N VAL A 336 -12.45 18.62 -5.08
CA VAL A 336 -13.53 19.09 -4.21
C VAL A 336 -13.77 20.59 -4.37
N ALA A 337 -13.17 21.23 -5.38
CA ALA A 337 -13.34 22.66 -5.64
C ALA A 337 -14.82 23.06 -5.73
N HIS A 338 -15.64 22.25 -6.40
CA HIS A 338 -17.08 22.46 -6.54
C HIS A 338 -17.89 22.21 -5.24
N LYS A 339 -17.30 21.52 -4.25
CA LYS A 339 -17.95 21.21 -2.96
C LYS A 339 -17.54 22.15 -1.83
N LYS A 340 -16.54 23.02 -2.03
CA LYS A 340 -16.00 23.87 -0.96
C LYS A 340 -17.05 24.73 -0.27
N ALA A 341 -18.06 25.19 -0.99
CA ALA A 341 -19.17 25.97 -0.43
C ALA A 341 -20.03 25.18 0.59
N ASN A 342 -19.97 23.84 0.57
CA ASN A 342 -20.70 22.97 1.48
C ASN A 342 -19.89 22.56 2.71
N PHE A 343 -18.61 22.97 2.79
CA PHE A 343 -17.77 22.68 3.93
C PHE A 343 -18.34 23.35 5.18
N LYS A 344 -18.45 22.57 6.25
CA LYS A 344 -18.93 23.08 7.53
C LYS A 344 -17.77 23.72 8.26
N ASP A 345 -17.96 24.98 8.67
CA ASP A 345 -17.03 25.61 9.58
C ASP A 345 -17.07 24.89 10.93
N SER A 346 -15.96 24.95 11.65
CA SER A 346 -15.79 24.35 12.97
C SER A 346 -15.20 25.38 13.91
N ASP A 347 -15.70 25.42 15.14
CA ASP A 347 -15.22 26.32 16.19
C ASP A 347 -13.90 25.84 16.82
N ILE A 348 -13.35 24.72 16.33
CA ILE A 348 -12.05 24.20 16.79
C ILE A 348 -10.96 25.21 16.48
N GLU A 349 -10.33 25.75 17.52
CA GLU A 349 -9.10 26.53 17.39
C GLU A 349 -7.87 25.62 17.25
N PHE A 350 -7.00 25.98 16.30
CA PHE A 350 -5.80 25.23 15.96
C PHE A 350 -4.73 26.16 15.38
N ASP A 351 -3.51 25.63 15.24
CA ASP A 351 -2.36 26.33 14.71
C ASP A 351 -2.59 26.78 13.24
N THR A 352 -2.64 28.10 13.02
CA THR A 352 -2.86 28.71 11.71
C THR A 352 -1.69 28.52 10.75
N GLU A 353 -0.52 28.14 11.25
CA GLU A 353 0.68 27.85 10.45
C GLU A 353 0.90 26.34 10.23
N ALA A 354 -0.03 25.48 10.66
CA ALA A 354 0.10 24.03 10.54
C ALA A 354 0.31 23.56 9.08
N TYR A 355 -0.20 24.32 8.10
CA TYR A 355 -0.02 24.03 6.67
C TYR A 355 1.43 24.04 6.20
N LYS A 356 2.33 24.79 6.87
CA LYS A 356 3.74 24.90 6.45
C LYS A 356 4.46 23.56 6.45
N GLY A 357 4.02 22.63 7.30
CA GLY A 357 4.55 21.27 7.37
C GLY A 357 3.98 20.31 6.32
N VAL A 358 3.03 20.73 5.49
CA VAL A 358 2.34 19.87 4.52
C VAL A 358 2.57 20.38 3.11
N SER A 359 3.18 19.54 2.27
CA SER A 359 3.52 19.88 0.89
C SER A 359 2.37 19.67 -0.09
N ARG A 360 1.48 18.71 0.17
CA ARG A 360 0.37 18.35 -0.72
C ARG A 360 -0.75 17.64 0.03
N ILE A 361 -1.98 17.81 -0.45
CA ILE A 361 -3.13 17.00 -0.08
C ILE A 361 -3.50 16.09 -1.25
N ILE A 362 -3.82 14.83 -0.94
CA ILE A 362 -4.35 13.88 -1.92
C ILE A 362 -5.67 13.35 -1.38
N LEU A 363 -6.75 13.69 -2.07
CA LEU A 363 -8.10 13.21 -1.75
C LEU A 363 -8.40 11.99 -2.60
N THR A 364 -8.76 10.90 -1.94
CA THR A 364 -9.07 9.61 -2.56
C THR A 364 -10.14 8.86 -1.78
N LYS A 365 -10.43 7.64 -2.21
CA LYS A 365 -11.42 6.75 -1.62
C LYS A 365 -10.98 5.30 -1.72
N ILE A 366 -11.76 4.42 -1.10
CA ILE A 366 -11.62 2.99 -1.30
C ILE A 366 -11.70 2.63 -2.79
N GLY A 367 -10.84 1.72 -3.23
CA GLY A 367 -10.62 1.42 -4.63
C GLY A 367 -10.58 -0.06 -4.96
N PRO A 368 -10.75 -0.41 -6.25
CA PRO A 368 -10.69 -1.79 -6.71
C PRO A 368 -9.25 -2.30 -6.71
N GLY A 369 -9.13 -3.62 -6.77
CA GLY A 369 -7.85 -4.30 -6.98
C GLY A 369 -7.28 -4.02 -8.36
N PRO A 370 -6.16 -4.64 -8.73
CA PRO A 370 -5.50 -4.38 -10.00
C PRO A 370 -6.44 -4.47 -11.21
N GLN A 371 -6.23 -3.61 -12.20
CA GLN A 371 -7.11 -3.51 -13.38
C GLN A 371 -6.39 -3.90 -14.67
N ASP A 372 -7.15 -4.39 -15.65
CA ASP A 372 -6.70 -4.47 -17.04
C ASP A 372 -6.61 -3.08 -17.66
N THR A 373 -5.70 -2.92 -18.61
CA THR A 373 -5.52 -1.65 -19.32
C THR A 373 -4.97 -1.89 -20.72
N ASN A 374 -5.43 -1.07 -21.66
CA ASN A 374 -4.87 -0.99 -23.02
C ASN A 374 -3.67 -0.03 -23.08
N GLN A 375 -3.38 0.70 -21.99
CA GLN A 375 -2.18 1.54 -21.91
C GLN A 375 -0.95 0.65 -21.79
N ALA A 376 -0.07 0.73 -22.80
CA ALA A 376 1.23 0.07 -22.79
C ALA A 376 2.36 1.10 -22.65
N LEU A 377 3.36 0.78 -21.81
CA LEU A 377 4.60 1.54 -21.63
C LEU A 377 5.74 1.01 -22.50
N VAL A 378 5.51 -0.12 -23.19
CA VAL A 378 6.46 -0.72 -24.12
C VAL A 378 6.07 -0.43 -25.57
N ASN A 379 7.05 -0.22 -26.43
CA ASN A 379 6.90 -0.13 -27.88
C ASN A 379 6.86 -1.54 -28.52
N GLU A 380 6.80 -1.61 -29.86
CA GLU A 380 6.75 -2.86 -30.62
C GLU A 380 8.01 -3.73 -30.45
N GLN A 381 9.13 -3.13 -30.02
CA GLN A 381 10.39 -3.81 -29.75
C GLN A 381 10.49 -4.29 -28.28
N GLY A 382 9.47 -4.05 -27.46
CA GLY A 382 9.47 -4.38 -26.03
C GLY A 382 10.44 -3.52 -25.21
N LEU A 383 10.73 -2.31 -25.68
CA LEU A 383 11.52 -1.29 -24.98
C LEU A 383 10.59 -0.15 -24.51
N PRO A 384 11.02 0.70 -23.55
CA PRO A 384 10.23 1.88 -23.16
C PRO A 384 9.80 2.73 -24.37
N LYS A 385 8.55 3.22 -24.33
CA LYS A 385 8.00 4.15 -25.34
C LYS A 385 8.69 5.51 -25.34
#